data_AF-A0A7S0DN81-F1
#
_entry.id   AF-A0A7S0DN81-F1
#
_cell.length_a   1.000
_cell.length_b   1.000
_cell.length_c   1.000
_cell.angle_alpha   90.00
_cell.angle_beta   90.00
_cell.angle_gamma   90.00
#
_symmetry.space_group_name_H-M   'P 1'
#
loop_
_entity.id
_entity.type
_entity.pdbx_description
1 polymer ?
#
loop_
_entity_poly.entity_id
_entity_poly.type
_entity_poly.pdbx_seq_one_letter_code
_entity_poly.pdbx_strand_id
1 'polypeptide(L)'
;KELFMRHIHQLHKTMSQGCTRLNWTSLGTETFIKKCNDEIAKFSTNVDQVQKKAKMIMKNVEDIRHAELVNVMEFYMRTEPMSIAVVREIMDRNLRAEVAKLVKIHKDIPQILIQMESDLSDGKTTRKQQHGNSAVSNTKSSFESGTWPRPGAHPDMASYYEFWEMQIYSALCDCISRGVTNLHNVLLGDFSGLPQWDPDKSRVSLITVELRVTAQSPQ
;
A
#
# COMPACT_ATOMS: atom_id res chain seq x y z
N LYS A 1 0.79 15.98 -10.95
CA LYS A 1 0.66 17.47 -10.91
C LYS A 1 -0.21 18.00 -12.04
N GLU A 2 -0.02 17.52 -13.27
CA GLU A 2 -0.72 17.99 -14.47
C GLU A 2 -2.24 17.76 -14.44
N LEU A 3 -2.71 16.65 -13.87
CA LEU A 3 -4.14 16.34 -13.85
C LEU A 3 -4.98 17.32 -13.00
N PHE A 4 -4.41 17.84 -11.91
CA PHE A 4 -5.07 18.87 -11.08
C PHE A 4 -5.15 20.22 -11.79
N MET A 5 -4.31 20.48 -12.81
CA MET A 5 -4.32 21.75 -13.53
C MET A 5 -5.62 21.99 -14.29
N ARG A 6 -6.32 20.93 -14.71
CA ARG A 6 -7.63 21.03 -15.37
C ARG A 6 -8.72 21.45 -14.39
N HIS A 7 -8.74 20.84 -13.21
CA HIS A 7 -9.69 21.20 -12.16
C HIS A 7 -9.44 22.62 -11.63
N ILE A 8 -8.16 23.02 -11.49
CA ILE A 8 -7.78 24.39 -11.12
C ILE A 8 -8.21 25.39 -12.19
N HIS A 9 -8.00 25.09 -13.48
CA HIS A 9 -8.48 25.93 -14.58
C HIS A 9 -10.01 26.07 -14.60
N GLN A 10 -10.74 24.99 -14.36
CA GLN A 10 -12.20 24.99 -14.32
C GLN A 10 -12.74 25.82 -13.15
N LEU A 11 -12.08 25.73 -11.98
CA LEU A 11 -12.39 26.56 -10.83
C LEU A 11 -12.13 28.05 -11.14
N HIS A 12 -10.95 28.37 -11.68
CA HIS A 12 -10.60 29.74 -12.06
C HIS A 12 -11.56 30.32 -13.12
N LYS A 13 -11.96 29.53 -14.12
CA LYS A 13 -12.95 29.92 -15.13
C LYS A 13 -14.33 30.21 -14.53
N THR A 14 -14.72 29.47 -13.50
CA THR A 14 -16.00 29.68 -12.81
C THR A 14 -15.95 30.94 -11.95
N MET A 15 -14.83 31.19 -11.27
CA MET A 15 -14.62 32.40 -10.47
C MET A 15 -14.46 33.67 -11.32
N SER A 16 -13.80 33.58 -12.49
CA SER A 16 -13.59 34.70 -13.41
C SER A 16 -14.90 35.25 -14.00
N GLN A 17 -15.96 34.43 -14.06
CA GLN A 17 -17.29 34.88 -14.51
C GLN A 17 -17.83 36.02 -13.62
N GLY A 18 -17.44 36.11 -12.35
CA GLY A 18 -17.83 37.22 -11.45
C GLY A 18 -17.16 38.55 -11.78
N CYS A 19 -16.04 38.53 -12.50
CA CYS A 19 -15.31 39.72 -12.94
C CYS A 19 -15.89 40.33 -14.24
N THR A 20 -16.77 39.60 -14.94
CA THR A 20 -17.51 40.12 -16.09
C THR A 20 -18.76 40.89 -15.65
N ARG A 21 -19.05 42.03 -16.31
CA ARG A 21 -20.15 42.97 -15.98
C ARG A 21 -21.55 42.33 -15.87
N LEU A 22 -21.77 41.11 -16.35
CA LEU A 22 -23.09 40.51 -16.54
C LEU A 22 -23.77 39.97 -15.25
N ASN A 23 -23.08 39.98 -14.10
CA ASN A 23 -23.53 39.22 -12.91
C ASN A 23 -23.97 40.09 -11.71
N TRP A 24 -23.93 41.41 -11.84
CA TRP A 24 -24.05 42.35 -10.71
C TRP A 24 -25.49 42.76 -10.34
N THR A 25 -26.51 42.01 -10.78
CA THR A 25 -27.87 42.17 -10.22
C THR A 25 -27.95 41.44 -8.88
N SER A 26 -28.72 41.96 -7.90
CA SER A 26 -28.86 41.34 -6.56
C SER A 26 -29.32 39.88 -6.58
N LEU A 27 -29.97 39.43 -7.66
CA LEU A 27 -30.40 38.03 -7.86
C LEU A 27 -29.29 37.15 -8.49
N GLY A 28 -28.34 37.75 -9.22
CA GLY A 28 -27.22 37.06 -9.89
C GLY A 28 -26.02 36.80 -8.97
N THR A 29 -25.82 37.63 -7.94
CA THR A 29 -24.71 37.48 -6.99
C THR A 29 -24.88 36.26 -6.08
N GLU A 30 -26.08 36.00 -5.57
CA GLU A 30 -26.36 34.84 -4.71
C GLU A 30 -26.20 33.51 -5.46
N THR A 31 -26.71 33.44 -6.70
CA THR A 31 -26.56 32.25 -7.57
C THR A 31 -25.10 32.04 -8.00
N PHE A 32 -24.34 33.11 -8.23
CA PHE A 32 -22.90 33.03 -8.51
C PHE A 32 -22.09 32.53 -7.31
N ILE A 33 -22.33 33.07 -6.10
CA ILE A 33 -21.68 32.62 -4.87
C ILE A 33 -21.95 31.13 -4.64
N LYS A 34 -23.21 30.69 -4.82
CA LYS A 34 -23.59 29.29 -4.72
C LYS A 34 -22.80 28.41 -5.73
N LYS A 35 -22.74 28.83 -7.00
CA LYS A 35 -21.99 28.11 -8.05
C LYS A 35 -20.49 28.02 -7.74
N CYS A 36 -19.89 29.08 -7.19
CA CYS A 36 -18.49 29.06 -6.75
C CYS A 36 -18.29 28.09 -5.59
N ASN A 37 -19.14 28.12 -4.57
CA ASN A 37 -19.07 27.21 -3.43
C ASN A 37 -19.26 25.75 -3.86
N ASP A 38 -20.18 25.48 -4.79
CA ASP A 38 -20.40 24.14 -5.34
C ASP A 38 -19.17 23.61 -6.07
N GLU A 39 -18.49 24.42 -6.88
CA GLU A 39 -17.25 24.01 -7.55
C GLU A 39 -16.05 23.88 -6.60
N ILE A 40 -15.95 24.73 -5.58
CA ILE A 40 -14.94 24.58 -4.52
C ILE A 40 -15.16 23.26 -3.77
N ALA A 41 -16.40 22.93 -3.41
CA ALA A 41 -16.74 21.70 -2.71
C ALA A 41 -16.42 20.45 -3.55
N LYS A 42 -16.73 20.48 -4.86
CA LYS A 42 -16.34 19.40 -5.78
C LYS A 42 -14.82 19.23 -5.86
N PHE A 43 -14.09 20.33 -6.02
CA PHE A 43 -12.63 20.29 -6.05
C PHE A 43 -12.05 19.71 -4.76
N SER A 44 -12.53 20.17 -3.60
CA SER A 44 -12.11 19.65 -2.29
C SER A 44 -12.35 18.15 -2.18
N THR A 45 -13.54 17.69 -2.61
CA THR A 45 -13.90 16.27 -2.58
C THR A 45 -12.94 15.43 -3.44
N ASN A 46 -12.59 15.91 -4.64
CA ASN A 46 -11.65 15.21 -5.52
C ASN A 46 -10.25 15.15 -4.91
N VAL A 47 -9.77 16.24 -4.30
CA VAL A 47 -8.48 16.26 -3.59
C VAL A 47 -8.50 15.26 -2.43
N ASP A 48 -9.57 15.24 -1.64
CA ASP A 48 -9.70 14.32 -0.50
C ASP A 48 -9.71 12.85 -0.94
N GLN A 49 -10.41 12.53 -2.04
CA GLN A 49 -10.44 11.17 -2.60
C GLN A 49 -9.06 10.71 -3.06
N VAL A 50 -8.32 11.57 -3.77
CA VAL A 50 -6.95 11.27 -4.21
C VAL A 50 -6.03 11.09 -3.02
N GLN A 51 -6.10 11.96 -2.01
CA GLN A 51 -5.26 11.84 -0.81
C GLN A 51 -5.56 10.54 -0.05
N LYS A 52 -6.83 10.17 0.11
CA LYS A 52 -7.22 8.91 0.75
C LYS A 52 -6.65 7.69 0.01
N LYS A 53 -6.83 7.64 -1.31
CA LYS A 53 -6.29 6.55 -2.14
C LYS A 53 -4.76 6.49 -2.11
N ALA A 54 -4.09 7.64 -2.16
CA ALA A 54 -2.63 7.70 -2.05
C ALA A 54 -2.14 7.19 -0.69
N LYS A 55 -2.82 7.54 0.42
CA LYS A 55 -2.52 6.98 1.75
C LYS A 55 -2.73 5.47 1.82
N MET A 56 -3.76 4.95 1.15
CA MET A 56 -3.99 3.49 1.07
C MET A 56 -2.87 2.79 0.32
N ILE A 57 -2.43 3.32 -0.83
CA ILE A 57 -1.30 2.75 -1.58
C ILE A 57 -0.02 2.80 -0.73
N MET A 58 0.24 3.92 -0.05
CA MET A 58 1.39 4.05 0.83
C MET A 58 1.39 3.00 1.94
N LYS A 59 0.24 2.77 2.59
CA LYS A 59 0.09 1.71 3.58
C LYS A 59 0.37 0.33 2.98
N ASN A 60 -0.21 0.03 1.82
CA ASN A 60 0.02 -1.25 1.13
C ASN A 60 1.51 -1.48 0.81
N VAL A 61 2.22 -0.44 0.37
CA VAL A 61 3.67 -0.50 0.12
C VAL A 61 4.44 -0.73 1.42
N GLU A 62 4.03 -0.11 2.52
CA GLU A 62 4.66 -0.29 3.83
C GLU A 62 4.41 -1.68 4.42
N ASP A 63 3.21 -2.24 4.19
CA ASP A 63 2.88 -3.63 4.54
C ASP A 63 3.73 -4.61 3.72
N ILE A 64 3.98 -4.33 2.43
CA ILE A 64 4.91 -5.11 1.60
C ILE A 64 6.34 -5.02 2.13
N ARG A 65 6.77 -3.80 2.50
CA ARG A 65 8.10 -3.56 3.04
C ARG A 65 8.28 -4.38 4.33
N HIS A 66 7.45 -4.19 5.33
CA HIS A 66 7.63 -4.84 6.64
C HIS A 66 7.23 -6.31 6.70
N ALA A 67 6.82 -6.92 5.59
CA ALA A 67 6.48 -8.33 5.58
C ALA A 67 7.69 -9.22 5.93
N GLU A 68 7.47 -10.11 6.89
CA GLU A 68 8.48 -11.06 7.36
C GLU A 68 8.35 -12.38 6.59
N LEU A 69 9.21 -12.58 5.59
CA LEU A 69 9.25 -13.81 4.80
C LEU A 69 9.73 -15.03 5.61
N VAL A 70 10.57 -14.77 6.61
CA VAL A 70 11.10 -15.77 7.53
C VAL A 70 10.88 -15.27 8.95
N ASN A 71 10.01 -15.96 9.68
CA ASN A 71 9.73 -15.68 11.08
C ASN A 71 10.84 -16.30 11.95
N VAL A 72 11.81 -15.49 12.34
CA VAL A 72 12.96 -15.92 13.16
C VAL A 72 12.51 -16.36 14.56
N MET A 73 11.45 -15.74 15.11
CA MET A 73 10.96 -16.03 16.45
C MET A 73 10.41 -17.45 16.58
N GLU A 74 9.77 -17.98 15.55
CA GLU A 74 9.25 -19.35 15.57
C GLU A 74 10.36 -20.39 15.75
N PHE A 75 11.58 -20.10 15.26
CA PHE A 75 12.74 -20.97 15.43
C PHE A 75 13.45 -20.73 16.77
N TYR A 76 13.54 -19.47 17.22
CA TYR A 76 14.16 -19.12 18.50
C TYR A 76 13.43 -19.70 19.72
N MET A 77 12.09 -19.75 19.68
CA MET A 77 11.28 -20.23 20.81
C MET A 77 11.27 -21.75 20.97
N ARG A 78 11.88 -22.51 20.04
CA ARG A 78 11.89 -23.97 20.07
C ARG A 78 13.17 -24.47 20.73
N THR A 79 13.03 -25.18 21.83
CA THR A 79 14.15 -25.70 22.64
C THR A 79 14.78 -26.98 22.07
N GLU A 80 14.06 -27.71 21.22
CA GLU A 80 14.52 -28.99 20.66
C GLU A 80 15.17 -28.82 19.28
N PRO A 81 16.30 -29.49 19.01
CA PRO A 81 16.95 -29.46 17.71
C PRO A 81 16.04 -30.09 16.65
N MET A 82 15.68 -29.31 15.64
CA MET A 82 14.82 -29.76 14.54
C MET A 82 15.65 -30.37 13.40
N SER A 83 15.09 -31.39 12.75
CA SER A 83 15.60 -31.85 11.45
C SER A 83 15.38 -30.77 10.38
N ILE A 84 16.33 -30.64 9.47
CA ILE A 84 16.26 -29.72 8.32
C ILE A 84 14.97 -29.88 7.50
N ALA A 85 14.43 -31.10 7.42
CA ALA A 85 13.18 -31.38 6.72
C ALA A 85 11.98 -30.66 7.36
N VAL A 86 11.93 -30.64 8.69
CA VAL A 86 10.87 -29.96 9.46
C VAL A 86 11.00 -28.44 9.36
N VAL A 87 12.24 -27.93 9.46
CA VAL A 87 12.53 -26.50 9.30
C VAL A 87 12.07 -26.00 7.93
N ARG A 88 12.40 -26.74 6.87
CA ARG A 88 11.99 -26.44 5.50
C ARG A 88 10.46 -26.42 5.37
N GLU A 89 9.76 -27.38 5.96
CA GLU A 89 8.30 -27.45 5.86
C GLU A 89 7.61 -26.26 6.56
N ILE A 90 8.07 -25.90 7.77
CA ILE A 90 7.56 -24.74 8.51
C ILE A 90 7.81 -23.45 7.73
N MET A 91 9.04 -23.27 7.25
CA MET A 91 9.42 -22.10 6.46
C MET A 91 8.62 -21.99 5.17
N ASP A 92 8.49 -23.08 4.41
CA ASP A 92 7.69 -23.10 3.17
C ASP A 92 6.22 -22.78 3.46
N ARG A 93 5.67 -23.26 4.58
CA ARG A 93 4.27 -22.97 4.96
C ARG A 93 4.08 -21.48 5.23
N ASN A 94 4.95 -20.89 6.05
CA ASN A 94 4.88 -19.48 6.42
C ASN A 94 5.13 -18.57 5.22
N LEU A 95 6.16 -18.89 4.43
CA LEU A 95 6.49 -18.16 3.21
C LEU A 95 5.32 -18.17 2.23
N ARG A 96 4.68 -19.34 1.99
CA ARG A 96 3.53 -19.45 1.09
C ARG A 96 2.35 -18.59 1.57
N ALA A 97 2.05 -18.63 2.87
CA ALA A 97 0.98 -17.83 3.43
C ALA A 97 1.24 -16.33 3.29
N GLU A 98 2.47 -15.89 3.54
CA GLU A 98 2.84 -14.48 3.49
C GLU A 98 2.92 -13.96 2.04
N VAL A 99 3.55 -14.72 1.15
CA VAL A 99 3.60 -14.40 -0.29
C VAL A 99 2.20 -14.31 -0.88
N ALA A 100 1.26 -15.18 -0.46
CA ALA A 100 -0.13 -15.09 -0.93
C ALA A 100 -0.80 -13.75 -0.54
N LYS A 101 -0.53 -13.23 0.68
CA LYS A 101 -1.01 -11.90 1.10
C LYS A 101 -0.35 -10.80 0.27
N LEU A 102 0.97 -10.84 0.10
CA LEU A 102 1.73 -9.86 -0.67
C LEU A 102 1.27 -9.77 -2.12
N VAL A 103 1.02 -10.92 -2.76
CA VAL A 103 0.51 -10.99 -4.14
C VAL A 103 -0.86 -10.34 -4.24
N LYS A 104 -1.72 -10.49 -3.23
CA LYS A 104 -3.03 -9.82 -3.20
C LYS A 104 -2.87 -8.30 -3.11
N ILE A 105 -2.06 -7.82 -2.16
CA ILE A 105 -1.80 -6.37 -1.98
C ILE A 105 -1.24 -5.76 -3.26
N HIS A 106 -0.27 -6.44 -3.89
CA HIS A 106 0.33 -6.01 -5.14
C HIS A 106 -0.68 -5.94 -6.31
N LYS A 107 -1.69 -6.83 -6.34
CA LYS A 107 -2.78 -6.79 -7.34
C LYS A 107 -3.79 -5.67 -7.08
N ASP A 108 -3.94 -5.25 -5.83
CA ASP A 108 -4.88 -4.19 -5.45
C ASP A 108 -4.35 -2.79 -5.83
N ILE A 109 -3.04 -2.54 -5.75
CA ILE A 109 -2.44 -1.22 -6.05
C ILE A 109 -2.78 -0.72 -7.47
N PRO A 110 -2.63 -1.51 -8.54
CA PRO A 110 -3.06 -1.10 -9.88
C PRO A 110 -4.55 -0.72 -9.98
N GLN A 111 -5.42 -1.42 -9.25
CA GLN A 111 -6.86 -1.13 -9.25
C GLN A 111 -7.15 0.23 -8.59
N ILE A 112 -6.48 0.53 -7.48
CA ILE A 112 -6.61 1.81 -6.79
C ILE A 112 -6.16 2.96 -7.69
N LEU A 113 -5.07 2.77 -8.44
CA LEU A 113 -4.57 3.78 -9.37
C LEU A 113 -5.52 4.02 -10.54
N ILE A 114 -6.07 2.95 -11.15
CA ILE A 114 -7.08 3.07 -12.22
C ILE A 114 -8.32 3.80 -11.70
N GLN A 115 -8.78 3.46 -10.50
CA GLN A 115 -9.93 4.13 -9.91
C GLN A 115 -9.62 5.61 -9.59
N MET A 116 -8.39 5.94 -9.21
CA MET A 116 -7.98 7.33 -9.00
C MET A 116 -7.97 8.13 -10.31
N GLU A 117 -7.55 7.50 -11.40
CA GLU A 117 -7.65 8.08 -12.74
C GLU A 117 -9.09 8.33 -13.16
N SER A 118 -9.98 7.35 -12.93
CA SER A 118 -11.41 7.47 -13.20
C SER A 118 -12.03 8.68 -12.48
N ASP A 119 -11.87 8.77 -11.15
CA ASP A 119 -12.45 9.86 -10.34
C ASP A 119 -11.99 11.25 -10.80
N LEU A 120 -10.76 11.35 -11.32
CA LEU A 120 -10.22 12.60 -11.80
C LEU A 120 -10.56 12.90 -13.26
N SER A 121 -11.02 11.91 -14.02
CA SER A 121 -11.40 12.02 -15.43
C SER A 121 -12.87 12.40 -15.66
N ASP A 122 -13.71 12.38 -14.61
CA ASP A 122 -15.14 12.73 -14.68
C ASP A 122 -15.45 14.18 -15.08
N GLY A 123 -14.43 14.99 -15.36
CA GLY A 123 -14.54 16.10 -16.31
C GLY A 123 -14.57 15.62 -17.77
N LYS A 124 -15.62 14.87 -18.16
CA LYS A 124 -15.94 14.38 -19.53
C LYS A 124 -14.84 14.63 -20.57
N THR A 125 -13.88 13.73 -20.67
CA THR A 125 -13.29 13.42 -21.98
C THR A 125 -13.93 12.15 -22.50
N THR A 126 -15.13 12.30 -23.07
CA THR A 126 -15.60 11.39 -24.11
C THR A 126 -14.63 11.48 -25.29
N ARG A 127 -13.52 10.74 -25.22
CA ARG A 127 -12.71 10.47 -26.40
C ARG A 127 -13.54 9.52 -27.26
N LYS A 128 -14.19 10.08 -28.29
CA LYS A 128 -14.80 9.30 -29.37
C LYS A 128 -13.77 8.26 -29.82
N GLN A 129 -14.13 6.99 -29.65
CA GLN A 129 -13.60 5.91 -30.47
C GLN A 129 -13.81 6.32 -31.93
N GLN A 130 -12.72 6.64 -32.62
CA GLN A 130 -12.73 6.62 -34.08
C GLN A 130 -12.27 5.23 -34.51
N HIS A 131 -13.24 4.52 -35.05
CA HIS A 131 -13.21 3.29 -35.82
C HIS A 131 -11.84 2.90 -36.42
N GLY A 132 -11.41 1.69 -36.09
CA GLY A 132 -10.37 0.93 -36.79
C GLY A 132 -10.42 -0.51 -36.28
N ASN A 133 -11.08 -1.38 -37.03
CA ASN A 133 -11.38 -2.78 -36.72
C ASN A 133 -10.20 -3.59 -36.16
N SER A 134 -10.40 -4.31 -35.06
CA SER A 134 -10.30 -5.79 -35.00
C SER A 134 -10.16 -6.31 -33.57
N ALA A 135 -10.80 -7.47 -33.38
CA ALA A 135 -10.50 -8.48 -32.37
C ALA A 135 -10.74 -8.10 -30.90
N VAL A 136 -11.95 -8.45 -30.46
CA VAL A 136 -12.16 -9.03 -29.14
C VAL A 136 -11.17 -10.17 -28.96
N SER A 137 -10.19 -9.99 -28.09
CA SER A 137 -9.48 -11.09 -27.44
C SER A 137 -8.86 -10.62 -26.14
N ASN A 138 -9.54 -10.97 -25.05
CA ASN A 138 -8.94 -11.41 -23.79
C ASN A 138 -7.71 -10.58 -23.35
N THR A 139 -7.92 -9.34 -22.92
CA THR A 139 -6.84 -8.54 -22.35
C THR A 139 -6.51 -9.10 -20.96
N LYS A 140 -5.55 -10.02 -20.92
CA LYS A 140 -4.73 -10.25 -19.73
C LYS A 140 -4.38 -8.89 -19.14
N SER A 141 -4.58 -8.75 -17.83
CA SER A 141 -4.22 -7.55 -17.08
C SER A 141 -2.85 -7.07 -17.56
N SER A 142 -2.72 -5.85 -18.12
CA SER A 142 -1.47 -5.27 -18.63
C SER A 142 -0.32 -5.22 -17.61
N PHE A 143 -0.62 -5.59 -16.37
CA PHE A 143 0.38 -5.87 -15.35
C PHE A 143 1.26 -7.08 -15.68
N GLU A 144 0.73 -8.09 -16.38
CA GLU A 144 1.47 -9.28 -16.79
C GLU A 144 2.37 -9.02 -18.01
N SER A 145 2.14 -7.94 -18.77
CA SER A 145 2.89 -7.62 -20.00
C SER A 145 4.05 -6.64 -19.79
N GLY A 146 4.27 -6.15 -18.57
CA GLY A 146 5.43 -5.30 -18.22
C GLY A 146 5.48 -3.92 -18.88
N THR A 147 4.42 -3.51 -19.57
CA THR A 147 4.32 -2.22 -20.26
C THR A 147 3.37 -1.31 -19.51
N TRP A 148 3.93 -0.49 -18.64
CA TRP A 148 3.26 0.65 -18.04
C TRP A 148 3.73 1.95 -18.72
N PRO A 149 2.84 2.94 -18.91
CA PRO A 149 1.41 2.94 -18.62
C PRO A 149 0.61 2.00 -19.54
N ARG A 150 -0.59 1.57 -19.10
CA ARG A 150 -1.48 0.76 -19.96
C ARG A 150 -1.87 1.53 -21.23
N PRO A 151 -2.12 0.85 -22.36
CA PRO A 151 -2.75 1.48 -23.52
C PRO A 151 -4.09 2.13 -23.11
N GLY A 152 -4.18 3.45 -23.23
CA GLY A 152 -5.37 4.23 -22.84
C GLY A 152 -5.27 4.96 -21.49
N ALA A 153 -4.19 4.77 -20.72
CA ALA A 153 -3.93 5.58 -19.54
C ALA A 153 -3.67 7.05 -19.92
N HIS A 154 -4.13 7.97 -19.07
CA HIS A 154 -3.97 9.38 -19.29
C HIS A 154 -2.47 9.75 -19.29
N PRO A 155 -1.94 10.40 -20.34
CA PRO A 155 -0.51 10.69 -20.46
C PRO A 155 0.04 11.50 -19.26
N ASP A 156 -0.74 12.44 -18.75
CA ASP A 156 -0.42 13.27 -17.58
C ASP A 156 -0.27 12.50 -16.24
N MET A 157 -0.63 11.20 -16.19
CA MET A 157 -0.43 10.34 -15.02
C MET A 157 0.83 9.45 -15.11
N ALA A 158 1.54 9.40 -16.25
CA ALA A 158 2.66 8.49 -16.44
C ALA A 158 3.73 8.60 -15.34
N SER A 159 4.15 9.82 -14.99
CA SER A 159 5.12 10.08 -13.92
C SER A 159 4.62 9.66 -12.53
N TYR A 160 3.31 9.65 -12.31
CA TYR A 160 2.71 9.21 -11.05
C TYR A 160 2.71 7.68 -10.92
N TYR A 161 2.47 6.97 -12.02
CA TYR A 161 2.60 5.51 -12.08
C TYR A 161 4.05 5.09 -11.82
N GLU A 162 5.01 5.71 -12.52
CA GLU A 162 6.45 5.44 -12.37
C GLU A 162 6.92 5.62 -10.93
N PHE A 163 6.48 6.70 -10.26
CA PHE A 163 6.79 6.92 -8.85
C PHE A 163 6.35 5.73 -7.97
N TRP A 164 5.12 5.25 -8.13
CA TRP A 164 4.63 4.13 -7.32
C TRP A 164 5.30 2.81 -7.66
N GLU A 165 5.63 2.57 -8.92
CA GLU A 165 6.38 1.38 -9.34
C GLU A 165 7.75 1.33 -8.67
N MET A 166 8.47 2.45 -8.66
CA MET A 166 9.76 2.54 -7.97
C MET A 166 9.64 2.26 -6.47
N GLN A 167 8.58 2.77 -5.82
CA GLN A 167 8.33 2.52 -4.39
C GLN A 167 8.01 1.05 -4.10
N ILE A 168 7.18 0.41 -4.94
CA ILE A 168 6.84 -1.02 -4.81
C ILE A 168 8.09 -1.87 -5.01
N TYR A 169 8.88 -1.58 -6.05
CA TYR A 169 10.11 -2.31 -6.33
C TYR A 169 11.10 -2.20 -5.16
N SER A 170 11.32 -0.99 -4.64
CA SER A 170 12.17 -0.78 -3.46
C SER A 170 11.66 -1.55 -2.25
N ALA A 171 10.35 -1.54 -1.98
CA ALA A 171 9.77 -2.28 -0.86
C ALA A 171 9.96 -3.79 -1.00
N LEU A 172 9.81 -4.34 -2.21
CA LEU A 172 10.08 -5.75 -2.51
C LEU A 172 11.56 -6.10 -2.30
N CYS A 173 12.48 -5.26 -2.79
CA CYS A 173 13.92 -5.44 -2.56
C CYS A 173 14.27 -5.47 -1.07
N ASP A 174 13.72 -4.54 -0.29
CA ASP A 174 13.94 -4.48 1.16
C ASP A 174 13.36 -5.72 1.86
N CYS A 175 12.17 -6.17 1.46
CA CYS A 175 11.50 -7.36 2.00
C CYS A 175 12.31 -8.63 1.72
N ILE A 176 12.76 -8.82 0.48
CA ILE A 176 13.59 -9.97 0.10
C ILE A 176 14.92 -9.95 0.85
N SER A 177 15.58 -8.78 0.91
CA SER A 177 16.85 -8.64 1.62
C SER A 177 16.71 -8.99 3.10
N ARG A 178 15.67 -8.49 3.78
CA ARG A 178 15.36 -8.88 5.16
C ARG A 178 15.07 -10.38 5.29
N GLY A 179 14.31 -10.95 4.37
CA GLY A 179 14.02 -12.39 4.35
C GLY A 179 15.29 -13.25 4.26
N VAL A 180 16.24 -12.87 3.40
CA VAL A 180 17.54 -13.54 3.26
C VAL A 180 18.40 -13.38 4.51
N THR A 181 18.46 -12.19 5.11
CA THR A 181 19.16 -11.95 6.37
C THR A 181 18.55 -12.78 7.51
N ASN A 182 17.23 -12.84 7.62
CA ASN A 182 16.54 -13.64 8.61
C ASN A 182 16.81 -15.13 8.43
N LEU A 183 16.82 -15.62 7.18
CA LEU A 183 17.21 -16.98 6.86
C LEU A 183 18.65 -17.28 7.28
N HIS A 184 19.57 -16.37 6.97
CA HIS A 184 20.97 -16.49 7.37
C HIS A 184 21.12 -16.60 8.90
N ASN A 185 20.41 -15.75 9.65
CA ASN A 185 20.42 -15.76 11.11
C ASN A 185 19.86 -17.09 11.68
N VAL A 186 18.76 -17.60 11.11
CA VAL A 186 18.19 -18.90 11.49
C VAL A 186 19.17 -20.04 11.22
N LEU A 187 19.89 -20.01 10.09
CA LEU A 187 20.84 -21.07 9.72
C LEU A 187 22.12 -21.04 10.55
N LEU A 188 22.62 -19.86 10.90
CA LEU A 188 23.81 -19.71 11.75
C LEU A 188 23.49 -19.80 13.25
N GLY A 189 22.21 -19.76 13.64
CA GLY A 189 21.80 -19.68 15.04
C GLY A 189 22.19 -18.36 15.70
N ASP A 190 22.47 -17.32 14.92
CA ASP A 190 22.80 -15.99 15.43
C ASP A 190 21.51 -15.20 15.71
N PHE A 191 21.09 -15.26 16.97
CA PHE A 191 19.93 -14.55 17.48
C PHE A 191 20.30 -13.31 18.31
N SER A 192 21.56 -12.84 18.23
CA SER A 192 22.11 -11.78 19.07
C SER A 192 21.41 -10.42 18.93
N GLY A 193 20.69 -10.19 17.83
CA GLY A 193 19.90 -8.98 17.58
C GLY A 193 18.43 -9.04 18.01
N LEU A 194 17.95 -10.18 18.54
CA LEU A 194 16.57 -10.33 19.00
C LEU A 194 16.43 -9.89 20.47
N PRO A 195 15.25 -9.37 20.89
CA PRO A 195 14.98 -9.14 22.29
C PRO A 195 15.25 -10.42 23.07
N GLN A 196 16.15 -10.37 24.04
CA GLN A 196 16.46 -11.52 24.89
C GLN A 196 15.16 -11.98 25.53
N TRP A 197 14.70 -13.17 25.16
CA TRP A 197 13.52 -13.77 25.79
C TRP A 197 13.82 -13.95 27.27
N ASP A 198 13.15 -13.12 28.07
CA ASP A 198 13.23 -13.14 29.53
C ASP A 198 12.07 -14.00 30.05
N PRO A 199 12.32 -15.26 30.45
CA PRO A 199 11.29 -16.15 30.98
C PRO A 199 10.57 -15.57 32.21
N ASP A 200 11.14 -14.55 32.87
CA ASP A 200 10.60 -13.98 34.10
C ASP A 200 9.49 -12.95 33.84
N LYS A 201 9.49 -12.28 32.67
CA LYS A 201 8.45 -11.29 32.32
C LYS A 201 7.14 -11.87 31.84
N SER A 202 7.10 -13.17 31.53
CA SER A 202 5.86 -13.88 31.15
C SER A 202 5.17 -14.58 32.34
N ARG A 203 5.74 -14.52 33.55
CA ARG A 203 5.23 -15.23 34.75
C ARG A 203 4.44 -14.37 35.75
N VAL A 204 4.06 -13.13 35.40
CA VAL A 204 3.14 -12.34 36.24
C VAL A 204 1.68 -12.73 35.96
N SER A 205 1.33 -13.96 36.29
CA SER A 205 0.00 -14.37 36.77
C SER A 205 -0.06 -15.89 36.79
N LEU A 206 0.26 -16.51 37.94
CA LEU A 206 -0.44 -17.67 38.52
C LEU A 206 0.33 -18.12 39.78
N ILE A 207 -0.14 -17.61 40.92
CA ILE A 207 -0.31 -18.31 42.22
C ILE A 207 0.88 -19.13 42.75
N THR A 208 1.51 -18.57 43.78
CA THR A 208 2.02 -19.13 45.06
C THR A 208 2.41 -20.62 45.14
N VAL A 209 3.60 -20.90 45.70
CA VAL A 209 3.83 -21.58 47.01
C VAL A 209 5.34 -21.87 47.17
N GLU A 210 5.90 -21.49 48.32
CA GLU A 210 7.26 -21.81 48.79
C GLU A 210 7.59 -23.30 48.70
N LEU A 211 8.87 -23.69 48.77
CA LEU A 211 9.34 -24.68 49.76
C LEU A 211 10.87 -24.71 49.87
N ARG A 212 11.32 -24.68 51.13
CA ARG A 212 12.70 -24.75 51.63
C ARG A 212 13.48 -25.94 51.07
N VAL A 213 14.74 -25.73 50.72
CA VAL A 213 15.73 -26.80 50.64
C VAL A 213 16.47 -26.87 51.99
N THR A 214 16.10 -27.87 52.78
CA THR A 214 16.99 -28.48 53.78
C THR A 214 18.16 -29.12 53.04
N ALA A 215 19.37 -28.62 53.24
CA ALA A 215 20.59 -29.33 52.85
C ALA A 215 21.40 -29.66 54.11
N GLN A 216 21.31 -30.93 54.51
CA GLN A 216 22.27 -31.61 55.39
C GLN A 216 23.65 -31.65 54.72
N SER A 217 24.70 -31.51 55.55
CA SER A 217 26.12 -31.74 55.22
C SER A 217 26.39 -33.13 54.64
N PRO A 218 27.55 -33.38 54.00
CA PRO A 218 28.81 -33.70 54.73
C PRO A 218 30.06 -33.07 54.03
N GLN A 219 31.25 -32.92 54.62
CA GLN A 219 31.99 -33.64 55.66
C GLN A 219 32.73 -32.68 56.59
#